data_AF-A0A841C4P2-F1
#
_entry.id   AF-A0A841C4P2-F1
#
_cell.length_a   1.000
_cell.length_b   1.000
_cell.length_c   1.000
_cell.angle_alpha   90.00
_cell.angle_beta   90.00
_cell.angle_gamma   90.00
#
_symmetry.space_group_name_H-M   'P 1'
#
loop_
_entity.id
_entity.type
_entity.pdbx_description
1 polymer ?
#
loop_
_entity_poly.entity_id
_entity_poly.type
_entity_poly.pdbx_seq_one_letter_code
_entity_poly.pdbx_strand_id
1 'polypeptide(L)'
;MAVAQKSHRFLISEKGQKEKEPLKLSLRKQLRKVLMDSILSQITEILTNKAGILERESILNHFLEHLVSDLIGQALEMLDTQLVGPMREKGYQIAKRRSRTVSFLFGTVTFRRRSYVKAGEVFYPVDHLLGLAPKQRQSKYVQNVFAQASTRGVFRKVSELINLVSPLTISHPQLQQLAKQIGQEIDRNQSNALANAPTSGTRQVKVLYLEGDAFSVGKQGGGNFYLHRLQVCEGRQKVGNSGRSFATTKSSLIWTERRLLKRSKIIWVRPMTCMRP
;
A
#
# COMPACT_ATOMS: atom_id res chain seq x y z
N MET A 1 24.04 -13.56 2.08
CA MET A 1 23.96 -13.29 0.62
C MET A 1 22.84 -12.28 0.40
N ALA A 2 23.21 -11.04 0.11
CA ALA A 2 22.27 -9.93 -0.04
C ALA A 2 21.56 -10.02 -1.40
N VAL A 3 20.23 -10.19 -1.38
CA VAL A 3 19.40 -10.03 -2.58
C VAL A 3 19.20 -8.53 -2.78
N ALA A 4 20.08 -7.96 -3.61
CA ALA A 4 19.95 -6.59 -4.07
C ALA A 4 18.64 -6.44 -4.86
N GLN A 5 17.68 -5.71 -4.30
CA GLN A 5 16.61 -5.09 -5.09
C GLN A 5 17.25 -4.06 -6.02
N LYS A 6 17.65 -4.50 -7.22
CA LYS A 6 17.98 -3.60 -8.33
C LYS A 6 16.71 -2.85 -8.72
N SER A 7 16.52 -1.67 -8.13
CA SER A 7 15.66 -0.63 -8.65
C SER A 7 16.19 -0.23 -10.04
N HIS A 8 15.70 -0.89 -11.09
CA HIS A 8 15.97 -0.48 -12.46
C HIS A 8 15.28 0.87 -12.72
N ARG A 9 16.06 1.94 -12.57
CA ARG A 9 15.72 3.29 -12.98
C ARG A 9 15.54 3.29 -14.50
N PHE A 10 14.29 3.35 -14.97
CA PHE A 10 13.99 3.56 -16.38
C PHE A 10 14.43 4.98 -16.76
N LEU A 11 15.61 5.10 -17.37
CA LEU A 11 16.05 6.33 -18.02
C LEU A 11 15.57 6.27 -19.47
N ILE A 12 14.52 7.03 -19.77
CA ILE A 12 14.05 7.23 -21.15
C ILE A 12 15.02 8.23 -21.79
N SER A 13 15.75 7.78 -22.81
CA SER A 13 16.60 8.63 -23.64
C SER A 13 15.75 9.29 -24.73
N GLU A 14 15.49 10.59 -24.59
CA GLU A 14 14.87 11.40 -25.65
C GLU A 14 15.95 11.91 -26.61
N LYS A 15 16.03 11.33 -27.82
CA LYS A 15 16.65 12.01 -28.96
C LYS A 15 15.86 11.78 -30.24
N GLY A 16 15.40 12.89 -30.81
CA GLY A 16 15.22 13.07 -32.26
C GLY A 16 13.78 13.22 -32.74
N GLN A 17 13.28 14.47 -32.84
CA GLN A 17 12.29 14.92 -33.86
C GLN A 17 12.07 16.45 -33.79
N LYS A 18 13.07 17.24 -34.19
CA LYS A 18 12.94 18.70 -34.36
C LYS A 18 12.67 19.02 -35.83
N GLU A 19 11.41 19.26 -36.20
CA GLU A 19 11.04 20.14 -37.35
C GLU A 19 9.52 20.27 -37.57
N LYS A 20 8.68 19.34 -37.06
CA LYS A 20 7.20 19.45 -37.08
C LYS A 20 6.57 19.85 -35.74
N GLU A 21 7.40 20.28 -34.79
CA GLU A 21 7.04 20.55 -33.38
C GLU A 21 6.15 21.79 -33.12
N PRO A 22 6.31 22.96 -33.79
CA PRO A 22 5.67 24.19 -33.32
C PRO A 22 4.16 24.24 -33.58
N LEU A 23 3.69 23.79 -34.75
CA LEU A 23 2.26 23.72 -35.09
C LEU A 23 1.52 22.68 -34.24
N LYS A 24 2.13 21.52 -33.98
CA LYS A 24 1.59 20.50 -33.08
C LYS A 24 1.53 20.99 -31.64
N LEU A 25 2.49 21.80 -31.21
CA LEU A 25 2.51 22.38 -29.87
C LEU A 25 1.42 23.44 -29.69
N SER A 26 1.15 24.25 -30.72
CA SER A 26 0.06 25.23 -30.72
C SER A 26 -1.32 24.55 -30.64
N LEU A 27 -1.57 23.55 -31.48
CA LEU A 27 -2.80 22.75 -31.45
C LEU A 27 -2.98 22.02 -30.11
N ARG A 28 -1.92 21.47 -29.54
CA ARG A 28 -1.96 20.83 -28.20
C ARG A 28 -2.32 21.81 -27.10
N LYS A 29 -1.76 23.03 -27.14
CA LYS A 29 -2.10 24.09 -26.17
C LYS A 29 -3.57 24.48 -26.30
N GLN A 30 -4.06 24.64 -27.53
CA GLN A 30 -5.46 24.99 -27.78
C GLN A 30 -6.41 23.88 -27.35
N LEU A 31 -6.10 22.62 -27.65
CA LEU A 31 -6.91 21.47 -27.23
C LEU A 31 -6.94 21.32 -25.70
N ARG A 32 -5.80 21.54 -25.03
CA ARG A 32 -5.72 21.54 -23.56
C ARG A 32 -6.60 22.63 -22.95
N LYS A 33 -6.62 23.82 -23.56
CA LYS A 33 -7.48 24.91 -23.12
C LYS A 33 -8.96 24.54 -23.25
N VAL A 34 -9.39 24.07 -24.42
CA VAL A 34 -10.78 23.66 -24.66
C VAL A 34 -11.23 22.56 -23.70
N LEU A 35 -10.38 21.56 -23.46
CA LEU A 35 -10.68 20.49 -22.49
C LEU A 35 -10.85 21.04 -21.07
N MET A 36 -9.95 21.94 -20.66
CA MET A 36 -10.03 22.57 -19.33
C MET A 36 -11.29 23.41 -19.19
N ASP A 37 -11.62 24.22 -20.21
CA ASP A 37 -12.82 25.05 -20.23
C ASP A 37 -14.09 24.17 -20.16
N SER A 38 -14.10 23.02 -20.83
CA SER A 38 -15.20 22.05 -20.74
C SER A 38 -15.36 21.45 -19.34
N ILE A 39 -14.28 21.07 -18.68
CA ILE A 39 -14.31 20.55 -17.30
C ILE A 39 -14.81 21.65 -16.34
N LEU A 40 -14.30 22.88 -16.49
CA LEU A 40 -14.72 24.01 -15.67
C LEU A 40 -16.20 24.35 -15.87
N SER A 41 -16.69 24.29 -17.11
CA SER A 41 -18.11 24.49 -17.44
C SER A 41 -18.99 23.45 -16.74
N GLN A 42 -18.63 22.16 -16.80
CA GLN A 42 -19.39 21.09 -16.13
C GLN A 42 -19.40 21.24 -14.60
N ILE A 43 -18.26 21.58 -14.00
CA ILE A 43 -18.18 21.85 -12.56
C ILE A 43 -19.08 23.05 -12.20
N THR A 44 -19.04 24.13 -12.99
CA THR A 44 -19.86 25.33 -12.75
C THR A 44 -21.34 25.03 -12.88
N GLU A 45 -21.73 24.21 -13.84
CA GLU A 45 -23.11 23.75 -14.02
C GLU A 45 -23.61 22.94 -12.80
N ILE A 46 -22.79 22.00 -12.30
CA ILE A 46 -23.10 21.24 -11.08
C ILE A 46 -23.26 22.18 -9.88
N LEU A 47 -22.36 23.17 -9.75
CA LEU A 47 -22.38 24.11 -8.64
C LEU A 47 -23.55 25.09 -8.69
N THR A 48 -24.01 25.48 -9.89
CA THR A 48 -25.14 26.41 -10.10
C THR A 48 -26.49 25.72 -10.21
N ASN A 49 -26.52 24.39 -10.16
CA ASN A 49 -27.75 23.59 -10.16
C ASN A 49 -28.70 24.01 -9.01
N LYS A 50 -30.02 23.98 -9.28
CA LYS A 50 -31.07 24.29 -8.29
C LYS A 50 -31.26 23.20 -7.22
N ALA A 51 -30.55 22.09 -7.33
CA ALA A 51 -30.53 21.01 -6.34
C ALA A 51 -30.05 21.49 -4.94
N GLY A 52 -30.38 20.70 -3.91
CA GLY A 52 -29.90 20.95 -2.55
C GLY A 52 -28.36 20.92 -2.45
N ILE A 53 -27.79 21.57 -1.43
CA ILE A 53 -26.32 21.62 -1.25
C ILE A 53 -25.71 20.22 -1.20
N LEU A 54 -26.30 19.31 -0.41
CA LEU A 54 -25.80 17.94 -0.26
C LEU A 54 -25.85 17.14 -1.58
N GLU A 55 -26.91 17.35 -2.36
CA GLU A 55 -27.06 16.69 -3.66
C GLU A 55 -26.02 17.20 -4.66
N ARG A 56 -25.76 18.51 -4.70
CA ARG A 56 -24.69 19.10 -5.51
C ARG A 56 -23.31 18.54 -5.14
N GLU A 57 -23.00 18.42 -3.86
CA GLU A 57 -21.74 17.82 -3.40
C GLU A 57 -21.62 16.34 -3.81
N SER A 58 -22.71 15.58 -3.70
CA SER A 58 -22.73 14.18 -4.14
C SER A 58 -22.48 14.05 -5.64
N ILE A 59 -23.15 14.87 -6.46
CA ILE A 59 -22.97 14.89 -7.92
C ILE A 59 -21.54 15.30 -8.26
N LEU A 60 -20.99 16.32 -7.59
CA LEU A 60 -19.62 16.78 -7.78
C LEU A 60 -18.61 15.68 -7.44
N ASN A 61 -18.77 15.00 -6.32
CA ASN A 61 -17.88 13.91 -5.92
C ASN A 61 -17.88 12.77 -6.95
N HIS A 62 -19.06 12.38 -7.44
CA HIS A 62 -19.19 11.35 -8.47
C HIS A 62 -18.54 11.78 -9.80
N PHE A 63 -18.76 13.03 -10.21
CA PHE A 63 -18.10 13.60 -11.40
C PHE A 63 -16.58 13.57 -11.28
N LEU A 64 -16.03 14.00 -10.13
CA LEU A 64 -14.59 14.02 -9.89
C LEU A 64 -14.01 12.60 -9.84
N GLU A 65 -14.70 11.64 -9.21
CA GLU A 65 -14.30 10.24 -9.20
C GLU A 65 -14.12 9.69 -10.63
N HIS A 66 -15.12 9.92 -11.50
CA HIS A 66 -15.08 9.49 -12.88
C HIS A 66 -13.97 10.18 -13.68
N LEU A 67 -13.89 11.51 -13.57
CA LEU A 67 -12.88 12.31 -14.27
C LEU A 67 -11.46 11.87 -13.94
N VAL A 68 -11.15 11.70 -12.64
CA VAL A 68 -9.82 11.27 -12.19
C VAL A 68 -9.57 9.83 -12.60
N SER A 69 -10.56 8.94 -12.47
CA SER A 69 -10.40 7.53 -12.83
C SER A 69 -10.08 7.34 -14.31
N ASP A 70 -10.76 8.08 -15.19
CA ASP A 70 -10.53 8.05 -16.63
C ASP A 70 -9.18 8.66 -17.00
N LEU A 71 -8.81 9.78 -16.38
CA LEU A 71 -7.51 10.43 -16.61
C LEU A 71 -6.35 9.50 -16.24
N ILE A 72 -6.42 8.86 -15.08
CA ILE A 72 -5.40 7.91 -14.63
C ILE A 72 -5.41 6.66 -15.52
N GLY A 73 -6.59 6.17 -15.94
CA GLY A 73 -6.71 5.07 -16.88
C GLY A 73 -5.97 5.34 -18.19
N GLN A 74 -6.21 6.51 -18.78
CA GLN A 74 -5.52 6.97 -20.00
C GLN A 74 -4.01 7.12 -19.78
N ALA A 75 -3.59 7.69 -18.65
CA ALA A 75 -2.18 7.82 -18.31
C ALA A 75 -1.47 6.45 -18.21
N LEU A 76 -2.15 5.43 -17.65
CA LEU A 76 -1.63 4.07 -17.59
C LEU A 76 -1.53 3.41 -18.99
N GLU A 77 -2.45 3.70 -19.90
CA GLU A 77 -2.36 3.23 -21.30
C GLU A 77 -1.27 3.94 -22.10
N MET A 78 -1.04 5.23 -21.83
CA MET A 78 0.10 5.96 -22.37
C MET A 78 1.42 5.36 -21.87
N LEU A 79 1.50 5.05 -20.57
CA LEU A 79 2.65 4.37 -19.99
C LEU A 79 2.87 2.98 -20.62
N ASP A 80 1.81 2.19 -20.81
CA ASP A 80 1.90 0.89 -21.51
C ASP A 80 2.50 1.05 -22.92
N THR A 81 2.13 2.11 -23.63
CA THR A 81 2.65 2.41 -24.97
C THR A 81 4.13 2.80 -24.93
N GLN A 82 4.56 3.57 -23.94
CA GLN A 82 5.97 3.93 -23.75
C GLN A 82 6.85 2.71 -23.41
N LEU A 83 6.28 1.69 -22.78
CA LEU A 83 7.01 0.46 -22.40
C LEU A 83 7.23 -0.50 -23.58
N VAL A 84 6.63 -0.27 -24.76
CA VAL A 84 6.76 -1.17 -25.92
C VAL A 84 8.21 -1.27 -26.41
N GLY A 85 8.89 -0.15 -26.63
CA GLY A 85 10.28 -0.12 -27.08
C GLY A 85 11.22 -0.85 -26.10
N PRO A 86 11.27 -0.42 -24.82
CA PRO A 86 12.11 -1.04 -23.81
C PRO A 86 11.86 -2.54 -23.59
N MET A 87 10.63 -3.02 -23.80
CA MET A 87 10.32 -4.45 -23.67
C MET A 87 10.79 -5.26 -24.88
N ARG A 88 10.65 -4.72 -26.10
CA ARG A 88 11.15 -5.37 -27.32
C ARG A 88 12.68 -5.48 -27.31
N GLU A 89 13.37 -4.44 -26.88
CA GLU A 89 14.84 -4.43 -26.71
C GLU A 89 15.31 -5.52 -25.73
N LYS A 90 14.50 -5.82 -24.70
CA LYS A 90 14.76 -6.89 -23.74
C LYS A 90 14.40 -8.30 -24.26
N GLY A 91 14.00 -8.41 -25.52
CA GLY A 91 13.63 -9.66 -26.18
C GLY A 91 12.24 -10.19 -25.82
N TYR A 92 11.35 -9.34 -25.29
CA TYR A 92 9.96 -9.73 -25.03
C TYR A 92 9.10 -9.58 -26.29
N GLN A 93 8.22 -10.56 -26.52
CA GLN A 93 7.23 -10.51 -27.60
C GLN A 93 5.86 -10.11 -27.04
N ILE A 94 5.12 -9.27 -27.78
CA ILE A 94 3.76 -8.88 -27.39
C ILE A 94 2.83 -10.04 -27.72
N ALA A 95 2.06 -10.51 -26.73
CA ALA A 95 1.09 -11.57 -26.94
C ALA A 95 -0.34 -11.05 -27.11
N LYS A 96 -0.90 -10.36 -26.10
CA LYS A 96 -2.30 -9.92 -26.09
C LYS A 96 -2.45 -8.58 -25.36
N ARG A 97 -3.54 -7.87 -25.64
CA ARG A 97 -3.97 -6.70 -24.86
C ARG A 97 -5.16 -7.10 -23.99
N ARG A 98 -5.12 -6.77 -22.69
CA ARG A 98 -6.18 -7.12 -21.73
C ARG A 98 -6.57 -5.93 -20.87
N SER A 99 -7.87 -5.81 -20.62
CA SER A 99 -8.39 -4.85 -19.63
C SER A 99 -8.07 -5.32 -18.21
N ARG A 100 -7.88 -4.36 -17.30
CA ARG A 100 -7.89 -4.59 -15.85
C ARG A 100 -8.49 -3.38 -15.17
N THR A 101 -9.22 -3.69 -14.10
CA THR A 101 -9.84 -2.71 -13.22
C THR A 101 -9.18 -2.80 -11.86
N VAL A 102 -8.74 -1.66 -11.32
CA VAL A 102 -8.07 -1.55 -10.03
C VAL A 102 -8.71 -0.43 -9.22
N SER A 103 -9.05 -0.73 -7.98
CA SER A 103 -9.56 0.22 -7.00
C SER A 103 -8.42 1.01 -6.36
N PHE A 104 -8.45 2.31 -6.55
CA PHE A 104 -7.65 3.32 -5.86
C PHE A 104 -8.53 4.08 -4.87
N LEU A 105 -7.93 4.83 -3.94
CA LEU A 105 -8.71 5.53 -2.91
C LEU A 105 -9.64 6.61 -3.51
N PHE A 106 -9.22 7.21 -4.63
CA PHE A 106 -9.97 8.24 -5.34
C PHE A 106 -11.02 7.69 -6.32
N GLY A 107 -11.09 6.37 -6.53
CA GLY A 107 -11.99 5.78 -7.52
C GLY A 107 -11.45 4.50 -8.16
N THR A 108 -12.29 3.89 -9.00
CA THR A 108 -11.98 2.64 -9.68
C THR A 108 -11.50 2.90 -11.11
N VAL A 109 -10.23 2.57 -11.38
CA VAL A 109 -9.58 2.82 -12.67
C VAL A 109 -9.62 1.56 -13.53
N THR A 110 -10.12 1.69 -14.76
CA THR A 110 -10.06 0.63 -15.78
C THR A 110 -9.11 1.04 -16.90
N PHE A 111 -8.19 0.14 -17.28
CA PHE A 111 -7.19 0.40 -18.33
C PHE A 111 -6.82 -0.87 -19.09
N ARG A 112 -6.39 -0.71 -20.34
CA ARG A 112 -5.92 -1.81 -21.20
C ARG A 112 -4.40 -1.84 -21.29
N ARG A 113 -3.82 -2.97 -20.89
CA ARG A 113 -2.37 -3.21 -20.90
C ARG A 113 -1.98 -4.40 -21.76
N ARG A 114 -0.74 -4.43 -22.24
CA ARG A 114 -0.19 -5.54 -23.03
C ARG A 114 0.44 -6.60 -22.12
N SER A 115 0.26 -7.86 -22.51
CA SER A 115 1.00 -8.99 -21.96
C SER A 115 2.19 -9.29 -22.86
N TYR A 116 3.33 -9.55 -22.24
CA TYR A 116 4.58 -9.87 -22.91
C TYR A 116 4.98 -11.31 -22.60
N VAL A 117 5.58 -11.99 -23.55
CA VAL A 117 6.08 -13.36 -23.38
C VAL A 117 7.57 -13.41 -23.63
N LYS A 118 8.29 -14.08 -22.74
CA LYS A 118 9.71 -14.41 -22.89
C LYS A 118 9.96 -15.76 -22.22
N ALA A 119 10.59 -16.69 -22.93
CA ALA A 119 10.87 -18.05 -22.44
C ALA A 119 9.65 -18.78 -21.84
N GLY A 120 8.46 -18.57 -22.43
CA GLY A 120 7.20 -19.19 -21.96
C GLY A 120 6.51 -18.48 -20.80
N GLU A 121 7.13 -17.48 -20.17
CA GLU A 121 6.54 -16.74 -19.06
C GLU A 121 5.79 -15.48 -19.53
N VAL A 122 4.59 -15.26 -18.97
CA VAL A 122 3.76 -14.08 -19.25
C VAL A 122 4.06 -12.98 -18.24
N PHE A 123 4.42 -11.81 -18.74
CA PHE A 123 4.75 -10.62 -17.95
C PHE A 123 3.82 -9.45 -18.28
N TYR A 124 3.41 -8.72 -17.24
CA TYR A 124 2.59 -7.50 -17.34
C TYR A 124 3.37 -6.31 -16.78
N PRO A 125 4.04 -5.51 -17.62
CA PRO A 125 4.88 -4.40 -17.18
C PRO A 125 4.18 -3.38 -16.28
N VAL A 126 2.98 -2.96 -16.68
CA VAL A 126 2.19 -1.97 -15.93
C VAL A 126 1.80 -2.53 -14.56
N ASP A 127 1.42 -3.81 -14.47
CA ASP A 127 1.09 -4.45 -13.20
C ASP A 127 2.31 -4.48 -12.27
N HIS A 128 3.48 -4.80 -12.82
CA HIS A 128 4.72 -4.83 -12.05
C HIS A 128 5.10 -3.44 -11.52
N LEU A 129 4.98 -2.38 -12.34
CA LEU A 129 5.24 -1.01 -11.92
C LEU A 129 4.29 -0.55 -10.80
N LEU A 130 3.01 -0.95 -10.89
CA LEU A 130 2.01 -0.67 -9.85
C LEU A 130 2.12 -1.61 -8.64
N GLY A 131 3.01 -2.61 -8.67
CA GLY A 131 3.15 -3.61 -7.63
C GLY A 131 1.92 -4.49 -7.44
N LEU A 132 1.14 -4.73 -8.49
CA LEU A 132 -0.10 -5.49 -8.43
C LEU A 132 0.16 -6.99 -8.59
N ALA A 133 -0.22 -7.78 -7.60
CA ALA A 133 -0.22 -9.23 -7.71
C ALA A 133 -1.28 -9.72 -8.74
N PRO A 134 -1.16 -10.97 -9.24
CA PRO A 134 -2.19 -11.56 -10.09
C PRO A 134 -3.57 -11.52 -9.44
N LYS A 135 -4.60 -11.14 -10.21
CA LYS A 135 -6.01 -11.01 -9.77
C LYS A 135 -6.28 -9.99 -8.65
N GLN A 136 -5.27 -9.30 -8.14
CA GLN A 136 -5.43 -8.24 -7.13
C GLN A 136 -6.27 -7.11 -7.69
N ARG A 137 -7.36 -6.76 -6.97
CA ARG A 137 -8.31 -5.72 -7.38
C ARG A 137 -8.03 -4.37 -6.74
N GLN A 138 -7.43 -4.34 -5.56
CA GLN A 138 -7.12 -3.11 -4.84
C GLN A 138 -5.65 -2.72 -5.00
N SER A 139 -5.37 -1.43 -5.15
CA SER A 139 -4.00 -0.91 -5.03
C SER A 139 -3.39 -1.22 -3.65
N LYS A 140 -2.05 -1.30 -3.56
CA LYS A 140 -1.37 -1.55 -2.28
C LYS A 140 -1.71 -0.49 -1.22
N TYR A 141 -1.88 0.76 -1.64
CA TYR A 141 -2.24 1.84 -0.73
C TYR A 141 -3.64 1.64 -0.13
N VAL A 142 -4.63 1.28 -0.95
CA VAL A 142 -5.99 0.93 -0.46
C VAL A 142 -5.92 -0.24 0.53
N GLN A 143 -5.15 -1.29 0.23
CA GLN A 143 -5.01 -2.41 1.16
C GLN A 143 -4.41 -1.97 2.50
N ASN A 144 -3.39 -1.10 2.48
CA ASN A 144 -2.80 -0.56 3.69
C ASN A 144 -3.81 0.27 4.51
N VAL A 145 -4.56 1.16 3.87
CA VAL A 145 -5.61 1.96 4.54
C VAL A 145 -6.67 1.04 5.16
N PHE A 146 -7.12 0.01 4.44
CA PHE A 146 -8.12 -0.94 4.92
C PHE A 146 -7.61 -1.77 6.10
N ALA A 147 -6.36 -2.25 6.04
CA ALA A 147 -5.75 -2.96 7.15
C ALA A 147 -5.61 -2.08 8.39
N GLN A 148 -5.20 -0.82 8.24
CA GLN A 148 -5.12 0.13 9.35
C GLN A 148 -6.49 0.48 9.92
N ALA A 149 -7.50 0.69 9.07
CA ALA A 149 -8.86 0.95 9.51
C ALA A 149 -9.41 -0.24 10.32
N SER A 150 -9.08 -1.46 9.90
CA SER A 150 -9.48 -2.69 10.59
C SER A 150 -8.95 -2.81 12.01
N THR A 151 -7.86 -2.12 12.37
CA THR A 151 -7.35 -2.13 13.75
C THR A 151 -8.14 -1.22 14.69
N ARG A 152 -9.04 -0.38 14.16
CA ARG A 152 -9.76 0.66 14.92
C ARG A 152 -11.18 0.28 15.32
N GLY A 153 -11.64 -0.91 14.95
CA GLY A 153 -12.97 -1.35 15.32
C GLY A 153 -13.33 -2.73 14.77
N VAL A 154 -14.57 -3.14 15.01
CA VAL A 154 -15.11 -4.38 14.45
C VAL A 154 -15.22 -4.23 12.94
N PHE A 155 -14.75 -5.22 12.21
CA PHE A 155 -14.72 -5.25 10.74
C PHE A 155 -16.04 -4.79 10.07
N ARG A 156 -17.20 -4.99 10.70
CA ARG A 156 -18.51 -4.72 10.09
C ARG A 156 -18.76 -3.23 10.04
N LYS A 157 -18.57 -2.58 11.20
CA LYS A 157 -18.61 -1.12 11.32
C LYS A 157 -17.54 -0.45 10.47
N VAL A 158 -16.34 -1.06 10.41
CA VAL A 158 -15.26 -0.54 9.56
C VAL A 158 -15.63 -0.63 8.07
N SER A 159 -16.20 -1.75 7.61
CA SER A 159 -16.66 -1.86 6.22
C SER A 159 -17.81 -0.90 5.89
N GLU A 160 -18.76 -0.72 6.81
CA GLU A 160 -19.85 0.25 6.66
C GLU A 160 -19.27 1.68 6.55
N LEU A 161 -18.31 2.03 7.40
CA LEU A 161 -17.65 3.33 7.36
C LEU A 161 -16.87 3.54 6.06
N ILE A 162 -16.11 2.55 5.59
CA ILE A 162 -15.38 2.64 4.31
C ILE A 162 -16.34 2.89 3.16
N ASN A 163 -17.45 2.15 3.10
CA ASN A 163 -18.45 2.30 2.05
C ASN A 163 -19.19 3.63 2.11
N LEU A 164 -19.23 4.27 3.29
CA LEU A 164 -19.84 5.58 3.49
C LEU A 164 -18.93 6.74 3.06
N VAL A 165 -17.63 6.66 3.40
CA VAL A 165 -16.69 7.79 3.26
C VAL A 165 -15.81 7.71 2.01
N SER A 166 -15.88 6.63 1.26
CA SER A 166 -15.07 6.42 0.06
C SER A 166 -15.91 5.89 -1.09
N PRO A 167 -15.49 6.10 -2.34
CA PRO A 167 -16.15 5.54 -3.52
C PRO A 167 -15.99 4.00 -3.63
N LEU A 168 -15.34 3.37 -2.66
CA LEU A 168 -15.03 1.95 -2.68
C LEU A 168 -16.10 1.15 -1.94
N THR A 169 -16.41 -0.01 -2.48
CA THR A 169 -17.25 -1.00 -1.79
C THR A 169 -16.43 -2.19 -1.36
N ILE A 170 -16.48 -2.51 -0.06
CA ILE A 170 -15.88 -3.72 0.50
C ILE A 170 -16.84 -4.39 1.48
N SER A 171 -16.92 -5.71 1.43
CA SER A 171 -17.68 -6.48 2.41
C SER A 171 -16.84 -6.78 3.65
N HIS A 172 -17.49 -6.94 4.81
CA HIS A 172 -16.85 -7.36 6.05
C HIS A 172 -15.90 -8.57 5.88
N PRO A 173 -16.32 -9.69 5.24
CA PRO A 173 -15.45 -10.84 5.07
C PRO A 173 -14.22 -10.55 4.21
N GLN A 174 -14.37 -9.73 3.16
CA GLN A 174 -13.26 -9.32 2.31
C GLN A 174 -12.26 -8.46 3.10
N LEU A 175 -12.76 -7.53 3.91
CA LEU A 175 -11.92 -6.71 4.78
C LEU A 175 -11.14 -7.56 5.78
N GLN A 176 -11.81 -8.53 6.42
CA GLN A 176 -11.17 -9.48 7.34
C GLN A 176 -10.09 -10.32 6.64
N GLN A 177 -10.38 -10.82 5.43
CA GLN A 177 -9.42 -11.60 4.64
C GLN A 177 -8.19 -10.75 4.26
N LEU A 178 -8.41 -9.51 3.83
CA LEU A 178 -7.36 -8.58 3.47
C LEU A 178 -6.47 -8.24 4.67
N ALA A 179 -7.07 -7.93 5.83
CA ALA A 179 -6.33 -7.67 7.06
C ALA A 179 -5.48 -8.88 7.48
N LYS A 180 -6.02 -10.10 7.35
CA LYS A 180 -5.30 -11.34 7.62
C LYS A 180 -4.13 -11.54 6.65
N GLN A 181 -4.33 -11.29 5.36
CA GLN A 181 -3.28 -11.40 4.34
C GLN A 181 -2.12 -10.44 4.61
N ILE A 182 -2.43 -9.17 4.90
CA ILE A 182 -1.42 -8.18 5.27
C ILE A 182 -0.71 -8.57 6.57
N GLY A 183 -1.44 -9.04 7.58
CA GLY A 183 -0.85 -9.51 8.82
C GLY A 183 0.13 -10.66 8.60
N GLN A 184 -0.20 -11.61 7.73
CA GLN A 184 0.70 -12.71 7.34
C GLN A 184 1.93 -12.22 6.56
N GLU A 185 1.77 -11.23 5.68
CA GLU A 185 2.88 -10.63 4.94
C GLU A 185 3.85 -9.92 5.90
N ILE A 186 3.33 -9.13 6.84
CA ILE A 186 4.13 -8.49 7.90
C ILE A 186 4.88 -9.55 8.72
N ASP A 187 4.18 -10.61 9.13
CA ASP A 187 4.77 -11.68 9.95
C ASP A 187 5.88 -12.44 9.21
N ARG A 188 5.69 -12.71 7.92
CA ARG A 188 6.71 -13.31 7.05
C ARG A 188 7.91 -12.38 6.87
N ASN A 189 7.67 -11.11 6.61
CA ASN A 189 8.73 -10.11 6.41
C ASN A 189 9.55 -9.93 7.69
N GLN A 190 8.91 -9.88 8.86
CA GLN A 190 9.58 -9.86 10.16
C GLN A 190 10.38 -11.15 10.39
N SER A 191 9.78 -12.32 10.16
CA SER A 191 10.47 -13.61 10.34
C SER A 191 11.71 -13.73 9.45
N ASN A 192 11.61 -13.30 8.17
CA ASN A 192 12.74 -13.29 7.25
C ASN A 192 13.83 -12.30 7.67
N ALA A 193 13.45 -11.10 8.12
CA ALA A 193 14.41 -10.12 8.64
C ALA A 193 15.18 -10.69 9.85
N LEU A 194 14.51 -11.45 10.71
CA LEU A 194 15.13 -12.09 11.87
C LEU A 194 16.00 -13.30 11.52
N ALA A 195 15.58 -14.10 10.54
CA ALA A 195 16.39 -15.20 10.04
C ALA A 195 17.72 -14.70 9.44
N ASN A 196 17.69 -13.53 8.80
CA ASN A 196 18.84 -12.86 8.20
C ASN A 196 19.60 -11.94 9.16
N ALA A 197 19.10 -11.74 10.40
CA ALA A 197 19.78 -10.92 11.39
C ALA A 197 21.07 -11.62 11.86
N PRO A 198 22.18 -10.88 12.03
CA PRO A 198 23.42 -11.44 12.55
C PRO A 198 23.16 -12.10 13.91
N THR A 199 23.57 -13.36 14.04
CA THR A 199 23.26 -14.20 15.20
C THR A 199 24.18 -13.93 16.40
N SER A 200 25.27 -13.20 16.19
CA SER A 200 26.23 -12.82 17.23
C SER A 200 26.02 -11.37 17.68
N GLY A 201 25.26 -11.19 18.76
CA GLY A 201 25.34 -9.95 19.54
C GLY A 201 26.45 -10.12 20.58
N THR A 202 27.54 -9.35 20.48
CA THR A 202 28.60 -9.29 21.50
C THR A 202 28.30 -8.29 22.61
N ARG A 203 27.11 -7.68 22.57
CA ARG A 203 26.75 -6.57 23.44
C ARG A 203 26.48 -7.07 24.85
N GLN A 204 27.40 -6.77 25.77
CA GLN A 204 27.21 -6.99 27.19
C GLN A 204 26.65 -5.72 27.84
N VAL A 205 25.63 -5.89 28.69
CA VAL A 205 25.05 -4.81 29.49
C VAL A 205 25.09 -5.18 30.96
N LYS A 206 25.28 -4.19 31.84
CA LYS A 206 25.40 -4.42 33.29
C LYS A 206 24.15 -5.05 33.90
N VAL A 207 22.97 -4.64 33.44
CA VAL A 207 21.67 -5.15 33.89
C VAL A 207 20.72 -5.19 32.70
N LEU A 208 20.09 -6.35 32.51
CA LEU A 208 19.06 -6.59 31.51
C LEU A 208 17.73 -6.86 32.22
N TYR A 209 16.72 -6.04 31.95
CA TYR A 209 15.37 -6.23 32.48
C TYR A 209 14.52 -6.99 31.46
N LEU A 210 13.86 -8.05 31.91
CA LEU A 210 12.94 -8.86 31.13
C LEU A 210 11.55 -8.76 31.78
N GLU A 211 10.59 -8.20 31.07
CA GLU A 211 9.21 -8.06 31.53
C GLU A 211 8.29 -8.86 30.62
N GLY A 212 7.67 -9.90 31.17
CA GLY A 212 6.71 -10.75 30.47
C GLY A 212 5.27 -10.40 30.86
N ASP A 213 4.38 -10.31 29.88
CA ASP A 213 2.95 -10.13 30.05
C ASP A 213 2.21 -11.08 29.11
N ALA A 214 1.01 -11.53 29.48
CA ALA A 214 0.20 -12.41 28.66
C ALA A 214 -1.28 -12.11 28.87
N PHE A 215 -2.05 -12.11 27.78
CA PHE A 215 -3.50 -12.06 27.86
C PHE A 215 -4.15 -13.14 27.01
N SER A 216 -5.31 -13.60 27.47
CA SER A 216 -6.11 -14.63 26.81
C SER A 216 -7.26 -14.01 26.01
N VAL A 217 -7.49 -14.51 24.80
CA VAL A 217 -8.63 -14.18 23.95
C VAL A 217 -9.45 -15.44 23.71
N GLY A 218 -10.75 -15.40 23.98
CA GLY A 218 -11.66 -16.51 23.68
C GLY A 218 -11.74 -16.77 22.18
N LYS A 219 -11.64 -18.04 21.76
CA LYS A 219 -11.80 -18.44 20.36
C LYS A 219 -13.27 -18.72 20.05
N GLN A 220 -13.66 -18.45 18.80
CA GLN A 220 -14.93 -18.93 18.28
C GLN A 220 -14.86 -20.47 18.17
N GLY A 221 -15.78 -21.18 18.84
CA GLY A 221 -15.77 -22.65 18.93
C GLY A 221 -15.13 -23.22 20.21
N GLY A 222 -14.80 -22.38 21.18
CA GLY A 222 -14.33 -22.80 22.51
C GLY A 222 -12.81 -22.76 22.68
N GLY A 223 -12.39 -22.64 23.94
CA GLY A 223 -10.99 -22.50 24.34
C GLY A 223 -10.44 -21.08 24.19
N ASN A 224 -9.24 -20.88 24.72
CA ASN A 224 -8.56 -19.59 24.73
C ASN A 224 -7.35 -19.58 23.77
N PHE A 225 -6.99 -18.37 23.36
CA PHE A 225 -5.77 -18.04 22.64
C PHE A 225 -4.93 -17.14 23.52
N TYR A 226 -3.70 -17.54 23.85
CA TYR A 226 -2.80 -16.71 24.64
C TYR A 226 -1.87 -15.92 23.71
N LEU A 227 -1.88 -14.60 23.88
CA LEU A 227 -0.89 -13.70 23.29
C LEU A 227 0.09 -13.30 24.38
N HIS A 228 1.36 -13.62 24.17
CA HIS A 228 2.43 -13.28 25.09
C HIS A 228 3.23 -12.10 24.54
N ARG A 229 3.65 -11.22 25.44
CA ARG A 229 4.54 -10.10 25.19
C ARG A 229 5.73 -10.21 26.13
N LEU A 230 6.94 -10.15 25.58
CA LEU A 230 8.18 -10.04 26.35
C LEU A 230 8.83 -8.72 25.96
N GLN A 231 9.13 -7.89 26.94
CA GLN A 231 9.84 -6.65 26.77
C GLN A 231 11.23 -6.78 27.35
N VAL A 232 12.23 -6.40 26.57
CA VAL A 232 13.64 -6.41 26.94
C VAL A 232 14.09 -4.97 27.06
N CYS A 233 14.57 -4.60 28.24
CA CYS A 233 15.07 -3.26 28.53
C CYS A 233 16.51 -3.30 29.03
N GLU A 234 17.35 -2.43 28.51
CA GLU A 234 18.74 -2.29 28.96
C GLU A 234 18.86 -1.06 29.85
N GLY A 235 19.20 -1.30 31.12
CA GLY A 235 19.34 -0.23 32.12
C GLY A 235 18.03 0.48 32.49
N ARG A 236 18.10 1.27 33.56
CA ARG A 236 17.01 2.11 34.04
C ARG A 236 17.62 3.41 34.58
N GLN A 237 17.32 4.55 33.98
CA GLN A 237 17.71 5.85 34.52
C GLN A 237 16.56 6.43 35.33
N LYS A 238 16.80 6.76 36.61
CA LYS A 238 15.87 7.57 37.40
C LYS A 238 15.81 8.97 36.80
N VAL A 239 14.59 9.48 36.62
CA VAL A 239 14.36 10.86 36.17
C VAL A 239 13.61 11.60 37.27
N GLY A 240 14.31 12.51 37.94
CA GLY A 240 13.80 13.33 39.03
C GLY A 240 13.49 12.58 40.33
N ASN A 241 12.96 13.30 41.32
CA ASN A 241 12.63 12.78 42.66
C ASN A 241 11.34 11.93 42.70
N SER A 242 10.61 11.81 41.59
CA SER A 242 9.28 11.16 41.53
C SER A 242 9.32 9.62 41.44
N GLY A 243 10.50 8.99 41.58
CA GLY A 243 10.67 7.53 41.48
C GLY A 243 10.45 6.96 40.06
N ARG A 244 10.04 7.79 39.10
CA ARG A 244 9.90 7.40 37.69
C ARG A 244 11.27 7.17 37.09
N SER A 245 11.36 6.12 36.29
CA SER A 245 12.60 5.71 35.69
C SER A 245 12.36 5.17 34.29
N PHE A 246 13.20 5.60 33.36
CA PHE A 246 13.07 5.33 31.94
C PHE A 246 14.06 4.25 31.53
N ALA A 247 13.61 3.34 30.67
CA ALA A 247 14.49 2.37 30.02
C ALA A 247 15.29 3.08 28.93
N THR A 248 16.61 2.91 28.93
CA THR A 248 17.51 3.56 27.96
C THR A 248 17.40 2.95 26.57
N THR A 249 17.05 1.66 26.48
CA THR A 249 16.70 0.98 25.24
C THR A 249 15.60 -0.02 25.54
N LYS A 250 14.57 -0.07 24.68
CA LYS A 250 13.40 -0.92 24.86
C LYS A 250 13.11 -1.67 23.56
N SER A 251 13.03 -3.00 23.66
CA SER A 251 12.61 -3.89 22.57
C SER A 251 11.46 -4.75 23.05
N SER A 252 10.52 -5.08 22.17
CA SER A 252 9.38 -5.93 22.49
C SER A 252 9.27 -7.09 21.49
N LEU A 253 8.99 -8.26 22.05
CA LEU A 253 8.73 -9.51 21.36
C LEU A 253 7.28 -9.91 21.65
N ILE A 254 6.50 -10.22 20.62
CA ILE A 254 5.13 -10.68 20.75
C ILE A 254 5.02 -12.05 20.06
N TRP A 255 4.47 -13.05 20.76
CA TRP A 255 4.27 -14.39 20.20
C TRP A 255 2.98 -15.04 20.69
N THR A 256 2.65 -16.14 20.03
CA THR A 256 1.45 -16.95 20.27
C THR A 256 1.90 -18.39 20.48
N GLU A 257 1.15 -19.20 21.22
CA GLU A 257 1.56 -20.58 21.57
C GLU A 257 1.84 -21.48 20.35
N ARG A 258 1.17 -21.25 19.20
CA ARG A 258 1.47 -22.00 17.95
C ARG A 258 2.91 -21.84 17.48
N ARG A 259 3.62 -20.81 17.94
CA ARG A 259 4.99 -20.46 17.53
C ARG A 259 6.08 -21.16 18.36
N LEU A 260 5.76 -21.67 19.56
CA LEU A 260 6.74 -22.32 20.45
C LEU A 260 7.26 -23.66 19.91
N LEU A 261 6.52 -24.32 19.02
CA LEU A 261 6.90 -25.61 18.44
C LEU A 261 7.96 -25.53 17.32
N LYS A 262 8.36 -24.33 16.87
CA LYS A 262 9.40 -24.16 15.84
C LYS A 262 10.33 -22.99 16.18
N ARG A 263 11.35 -23.26 17.01
CA ARG A 263 12.55 -22.43 17.26
C ARG A 263 12.27 -20.96 17.64
N SER A 264 12.32 -20.68 18.93
CA SER A 264 12.31 -19.34 19.52
C SER A 264 13.52 -18.51 19.04
N LYS A 265 13.26 -17.45 18.26
CA LYS A 265 14.23 -16.37 17.99
C LYS A 265 13.58 -15.02 18.33
N ILE A 266 14.37 -14.19 19.01
CA ILE A 266 13.99 -12.88 19.57
C ILE A 266 13.63 -11.92 18.42
N ILE A 267 12.47 -11.26 18.50
CA ILE A 267 12.03 -10.21 17.58
C ILE A 267 12.60 -8.88 18.08
N TRP A 268 13.47 -8.25 17.28
CA TRP A 268 13.92 -6.88 17.51
C TRP A 268 12.94 -5.89 16.87
N VAL A 269 12.04 -5.30 17.66
CA VAL A 269 11.31 -4.10 17.22
C VAL A 269 12.18 -2.89 17.53
N ARG A 270 12.69 -2.22 16.49
CA ARG A 270 13.36 -0.92 16.64
C ARG A 270 12.38 0.07 17.30
N PRO A 271 12.81 0.85 18.31
CA PRO A 271 11.96 1.88 18.85
C PRO A 271 11.63 2.88 17.73
N MET A 272 10.34 3.12 17.48
CA MET A 272 9.92 4.39 16.90
C MET A 272 10.39 5.45 17.89
N THR A 273 11.30 6.31 17.45
CA THR A 273 11.65 7.52 18.19
C THR A 273 10.36 8.27 18.48
N CYS A 274 9.91 8.21 19.72
CA CYS A 274 8.93 9.12 20.27
C CYS A 274 9.61 10.49 20.36
N MET A 275 9.74 11.18 19.23
CA MET A 275 9.75 12.63 19.24
C MET A 275 8.30 13.06 19.42
N ARG A 276 7.96 13.48 20.62
CA ARG A 276 6.90 14.46 20.82
C ARG A 276 7.57 15.76 21.24
N PRO A 277 7.20 16.92 20.66
CA PRO A 277 7.29 18.17 21.40
C PRO A 277 6.35 18.13 22.61
#